data_AF-W2TG15-F1
#
_entry.id   AF-W2TG15-F1
#
_cell.length_a   1.000
_cell.length_b   1.000
_cell.length_c   1.000
_cell.angle_alpha   90.00
_cell.angle_beta   90.00
_cell.angle_gamma   90.00
#
_symmetry.space_group_name_H-M   'P 1'
#
loop_
_entity.id
_entity.type
_entity.pdbx_description
1 polymer ?
#
loop_
_entity_poly.entity_id
_entity_poly.type
_entity_poly.pdbx_seq_one_letter_code
_entity_poly.pdbx_strand_id
1 'polypeptide(L)'
;MSMAVRTCTHTPEQCTHLSVSGNPAKFLQGHNLWGTDDIHSLVISTAERIAELLNISIHPEDRSHWHAGNVKLTRTDLTLMFHLRNQGEVLSWLRAAEQTGYMAHRGRGRLSNGSTLYYGEKSRRWTLKAYAKGLEVRANLNKQPAIRDLPHALNYADNALRVELELKSMELKRMGLDMLSSWPTDDGQLSESLTARLLHDKLGNMTMTTTASLSPEVMQHLRPALRMAVQAWESGADLRQTLPRPTFYKYRKELLPFGIDIATLLPKDVSNVVPLHRVLEAKPVGVPDWAIGTP
;
A
#
# COMPACT_ATOMS: atom_id res chain seq x y z
N MET A 1 -5.34 11.12 4.09
CA MET A 1 -4.13 11.97 4.22
C MET A 1 -4.55 13.35 4.72
N SER A 2 -3.98 13.76 5.87
CA SER A 2 -4.32 14.96 6.64
C SER A 2 -3.42 16.12 6.25
N MET A 3 -3.98 17.32 6.08
CA MET A 3 -3.18 18.54 5.89
C MET A 3 -2.84 19.16 7.23
N ALA A 4 -1.56 19.32 7.50
CA ALA A 4 -1.05 20.15 8.57
C ALA A 4 -0.17 21.21 7.92
N VAL A 5 -0.69 22.43 7.79
CA VAL A 5 0.11 23.59 7.45
C VAL A 5 0.92 23.92 8.70
N ARG A 6 2.20 23.59 8.70
CA ARG A 6 3.12 24.10 9.73
C ARG A 6 3.56 25.48 9.28
N THR A 7 2.94 26.51 9.82
CA THR A 7 3.63 27.80 9.93
C THR A 7 4.82 27.54 10.86
N CYS A 8 6.04 27.60 10.31
CA CYS A 8 7.22 27.70 11.14
C CYS A 8 7.05 28.89 12.10
N THR A 9 7.67 28.81 13.28
CA THR A 9 7.91 29.97 14.14
C THR A 9 8.41 31.11 13.26
N HIS A 10 7.82 32.31 13.36
CA HIS A 10 8.28 33.46 12.59
C HIS A 10 9.78 33.67 12.86
N THR A 11 10.61 33.29 11.89
CA THR A 11 12.04 33.58 11.88
C THR A 11 12.25 34.86 11.06
N PRO A 12 13.23 35.70 11.41
CA PRO A 12 13.58 36.89 10.62
C PRO A 12 14.19 36.57 9.24
N GLU A 13 14.40 35.29 8.93
CA GLU A 13 14.88 34.83 7.63
C GLU A 13 13.77 34.91 6.58
N GLN A 14 14.09 35.37 5.38
CA GLN A 14 13.14 35.39 4.26
C GLN A 14 12.64 33.96 4.01
N CYS A 15 11.31 33.82 3.95
CA CYS A 15 10.67 32.58 3.54
C CYS A 15 11.02 32.32 2.06
N THR A 16 11.91 31.37 1.82
CA THR A 16 12.38 31.02 0.46
C THR A 16 11.59 29.89 -0.18
N HIS A 17 10.76 29.17 0.61
CA HIS A 17 10.08 27.96 0.15
C HIS A 17 8.72 27.77 0.84
N LEU A 18 7.73 27.30 0.08
CA LEU A 18 6.46 26.80 0.61
C LEU A 18 6.54 25.28 0.81
N SER A 19 6.14 24.79 1.98
CA SER A 19 6.00 23.35 2.22
C SER A 19 4.52 22.97 2.30
N VAL A 20 4.11 22.07 1.42
CA VAL A 20 2.74 21.54 1.37
C VAL A 20 2.75 20.07 1.77
N SER A 21 1.90 19.70 2.71
CA SER A 21 1.71 18.32 3.16
C SER A 21 0.24 18.07 3.42
N GLY A 22 -0.36 17.13 2.70
CA GLY A 22 -1.80 16.89 2.70
C GLY A 22 -2.17 15.95 1.57
N ASN A 23 -3.47 15.74 1.31
CA ASN A 23 -3.97 14.94 0.19
C ASN A 23 -4.39 15.85 -0.96
N PRO A 24 -3.57 15.99 -2.03
CA PRO A 24 -3.89 16.81 -3.18
C PRO A 24 -5.23 16.47 -3.83
N ALA A 25 -5.48 15.18 -4.10
CA ALA A 25 -6.71 14.75 -4.78
C ALA A 25 -7.95 15.13 -3.95
N LYS A 26 -7.95 14.83 -2.65
CA LYS A 26 -9.04 15.20 -1.75
C LYS A 26 -9.21 16.71 -1.60
N PHE A 27 -8.11 17.47 -1.63
CA PHE A 27 -8.15 18.92 -1.54
C PHE A 27 -8.78 19.55 -2.78
N LEU A 28 -8.47 19.02 -3.96
CA LEU A 28 -8.98 19.54 -5.24
C LEU A 28 -10.43 19.11 -5.52
N GLN A 29 -10.78 17.86 -5.25
CA GLN A 29 -12.07 17.27 -5.67
C GLN A 29 -13.00 16.91 -4.48
N GLY A 30 -12.54 17.08 -3.24
CA GLY A 30 -13.36 16.88 -2.03
C GLY A 30 -13.44 15.43 -1.49
N HIS A 31 -12.89 14.43 -2.19
CA HIS A 31 -12.85 13.03 -1.72
C HIS A 31 -11.56 12.30 -2.18
N ASN A 32 -11.24 11.13 -1.61
CA ASN A 32 -10.07 10.32 -2.03
C ASN A 32 -10.46 8.88 -2.43
N LEU A 33 -11.67 8.69 -2.95
CA LEU A 33 -12.17 7.38 -3.37
C LEU A 33 -11.52 6.87 -4.66
N TRP A 34 -11.13 7.79 -5.54
CA TRP A 34 -10.21 7.56 -6.66
C TRP A 34 -9.34 8.80 -6.82
N GLY A 35 -8.39 8.75 -7.75
CA GLY A 35 -7.45 9.83 -8.03
C GLY A 35 -6.75 9.61 -9.36
N THR A 36 -5.67 10.35 -9.57
CA THR A 36 -4.86 10.30 -10.80
C THR A 36 -3.46 9.75 -10.50
N ASP A 37 -2.89 9.04 -11.47
CA ASP A 37 -1.46 8.69 -11.50
C ASP A 37 -0.59 9.81 -12.10
N ASP A 38 -1.21 10.86 -12.67
CA ASP A 38 -0.52 12.06 -13.16
C ASP A 38 -0.13 12.99 -11.99
N ILE A 39 1.02 12.68 -11.39
CA ILE A 39 1.60 13.46 -10.30
C ILE A 39 1.94 14.90 -10.71
N HIS A 40 2.28 15.15 -11.98
CA HIS A 40 2.63 16.48 -12.47
C HIS A 40 1.41 17.40 -12.42
N SER A 41 0.32 16.98 -13.08
CA SER A 41 -0.93 17.73 -13.07
C SER A 41 -1.48 17.89 -11.65
N LEU A 42 -1.36 16.85 -10.81
CA LEU A 42 -1.81 16.90 -9.43
C LEU A 42 -1.06 17.94 -8.59
N VAL A 43 0.26 18.02 -8.73
CA VAL A 43 1.09 19.00 -8.01
C VAL A 43 0.84 20.41 -8.51
N ILE A 44 0.79 20.63 -9.82
CA ILE A 44 0.58 21.94 -10.42
C ILE A 44 -0.80 22.48 -10.03
N SER A 45 -1.85 21.69 -10.21
CA SER A 45 -3.23 22.08 -9.84
C SER A 45 -3.35 22.42 -8.36
N THR A 46 -2.60 21.69 -7.50
CA THR A 46 -2.57 21.97 -6.06
C THR A 46 -1.88 23.30 -5.76
N ALA A 47 -0.74 23.57 -6.40
CA ALA A 47 0.00 24.82 -6.21
C ALA A 47 -0.82 26.04 -6.66
N GLU A 48 -1.47 25.94 -7.83
CA GLU A 48 -2.36 26.97 -8.35
C GLU A 48 -3.54 27.22 -7.41
N ARG A 49 -4.20 26.15 -6.95
CA ARG A 49 -5.34 26.28 -6.03
C ARG A 49 -4.93 26.89 -4.68
N ILE A 50 -3.75 26.56 -4.17
CA ILE A 50 -3.23 27.18 -2.94
C ILE A 50 -2.97 28.67 -3.16
N ALA A 51 -2.34 29.04 -4.28
CA ALA A 51 -2.07 30.44 -4.59
C ALA A 51 -3.37 31.25 -4.71
N GLU A 52 -4.38 30.70 -5.39
CA GLU A 52 -5.71 31.30 -5.50
C GLU A 52 -6.34 31.51 -4.10
N LEU A 53 -6.38 30.48 -3.25
CA LEU A 53 -6.98 30.56 -1.92
C LEU A 53 -6.26 31.55 -0.99
N LEU A 54 -4.96 31.73 -1.18
CA LEU A 54 -4.14 32.64 -0.39
C LEU A 54 -4.02 34.04 -1.02
N ASN A 55 -4.68 34.28 -2.17
CA ASN A 55 -4.54 35.48 -2.98
C ASN A 55 -3.08 35.85 -3.29
N ILE A 56 -2.25 34.84 -3.58
CA ILE A 56 -0.85 35.00 -3.97
C ILE A 56 -0.79 35.16 -5.49
N SER A 57 -0.23 36.29 -5.96
CA SER A 57 0.08 36.48 -7.37
C SER A 57 1.24 35.57 -7.77
N ILE A 58 1.03 34.69 -8.76
CA ILE A 58 2.07 33.78 -9.28
C ILE A 58 2.79 34.50 -10.41
N HIS A 59 4.11 34.68 -10.30
CA HIS A 59 4.89 35.22 -11.41
C HIS A 59 4.98 34.19 -12.55
N PRO A 60 4.98 34.60 -13.84
CA PRO A 60 5.11 33.66 -14.97
C PRO A 60 6.33 32.75 -14.88
N GLU A 61 7.43 33.23 -14.28
CA GLU A 61 8.65 32.46 -14.03
C GLU A 61 8.43 31.32 -13.01
N ASP A 62 7.72 31.58 -11.90
CA ASP A 62 7.37 30.55 -10.91
C ASP A 62 6.52 29.44 -11.54
N ARG A 63 5.54 29.85 -12.35
CA ARG A 63 4.69 28.92 -13.10
C ARG A 63 5.52 28.07 -14.07
N SER A 64 6.46 28.67 -14.79
CA SER A 64 7.41 27.96 -15.66
C SER A 64 8.24 26.94 -14.88
N HIS A 65 8.75 27.30 -13.70
CA HIS A 65 9.46 26.38 -12.82
C HIS A 65 8.60 25.21 -12.34
N TRP A 66 7.33 25.44 -12.01
CA TRP A 66 6.42 24.36 -11.63
C TRP A 66 6.18 23.39 -12.79
N HIS A 67 5.90 23.91 -13.99
CA HIS A 67 5.71 23.08 -15.19
C HIS A 67 6.98 22.35 -15.61
N ALA A 68 8.16 22.92 -15.36
CA ALA A 68 9.45 22.25 -15.56
C ALA A 68 9.72 21.14 -14.52
N GLY A 69 8.85 20.97 -13.52
CA GLY A 69 9.00 19.97 -12.47
C GLY A 69 10.06 20.34 -11.42
N ASN A 70 10.38 21.62 -11.25
CA ASN A 70 11.29 22.13 -10.20
C ASN A 70 10.62 22.13 -8.82
N VAL A 71 9.99 21.01 -8.47
CA VAL A 71 9.28 20.80 -7.22
C VAL A 71 9.87 19.59 -6.53
N LYS A 72 10.33 19.79 -5.29
CA LYS A 72 10.90 18.73 -4.48
C LYS A 72 9.83 17.89 -3.81
N LEU A 73 9.88 16.58 -4.01
CA LEU A 73 8.96 15.63 -3.41
C LEU A 73 9.59 14.99 -2.17
N THR A 74 8.91 15.12 -1.03
CA THR A 74 9.40 14.57 0.25
C THR A 74 8.67 13.29 0.65
N ARG A 75 7.45 13.10 0.14
CA ARG A 75 6.66 11.88 0.27
C ARG A 75 5.65 11.78 -0.88
N THR A 76 5.47 10.58 -1.41
CA THR A 76 4.43 10.25 -2.39
C THR A 76 3.73 8.97 -1.98
N ASP A 77 2.40 8.97 -1.95
CA ASP A 77 1.59 7.79 -1.65
C ASP A 77 1.01 7.26 -2.98
N LEU A 78 1.52 6.13 -3.43
CA LEU A 78 1.08 5.45 -4.66
C LEU A 78 -0.09 4.52 -4.33
N THR A 79 -1.15 4.50 -5.14
CA THR A 79 -2.37 3.75 -4.79
C THR A 79 -2.87 2.85 -5.92
N LEU A 80 -3.16 1.59 -5.59
CA LEU A 80 -3.96 0.70 -6.43
C LEU A 80 -5.23 0.30 -5.68
N MET A 81 -6.30 0.07 -6.43
CA MET A 81 -7.56 -0.40 -5.89
C MET A 81 -7.98 -1.69 -6.58
N PHE A 82 -8.55 -2.59 -5.79
CA PHE A 82 -9.09 -3.84 -6.25
C PHE A 82 -10.51 -4.03 -5.74
N HIS A 83 -11.41 -4.47 -6.60
CA HIS A 83 -12.74 -4.92 -6.19
C HIS A 83 -12.73 -6.41 -5.87
N LEU A 84 -13.31 -6.74 -4.73
CA LEU A 84 -13.78 -8.07 -4.37
C LEU A 84 -15.33 -8.07 -4.42
N ARG A 85 -15.99 -9.18 -4.08
CA ARG A 85 -17.46 -9.26 -4.22
C ARG A 85 -18.20 -8.38 -3.21
N ASN A 86 -17.64 -8.19 -2.02
CA ASN A 86 -18.22 -7.37 -0.95
C ASN A 86 -17.19 -7.04 0.13
N GLN A 87 -17.55 -6.14 1.05
CA GLN A 87 -16.71 -5.76 2.20
C GLN A 87 -16.26 -6.95 3.05
N GLY A 88 -17.09 -7.98 3.19
CA GLY A 88 -16.76 -9.19 3.95
C GLY A 88 -15.58 -9.98 3.32
N GLU A 89 -15.53 -10.07 2.00
CA GLU A 89 -14.39 -10.64 1.29
C GLU A 89 -13.13 -9.78 1.42
N VAL A 90 -13.25 -8.45 1.36
CA VAL A 90 -12.11 -7.53 1.59
C VAL A 90 -11.49 -7.76 2.98
N LEU A 91 -12.33 -7.83 4.02
CA LEU A 91 -11.89 -8.11 5.39
C LEU A 91 -11.31 -9.52 5.55
N SER A 92 -11.84 -10.50 4.82
CA SER A 92 -11.33 -11.87 4.84
C SER A 92 -9.97 -11.96 4.14
N TRP A 93 -9.79 -11.25 3.04
CA TRP A 93 -8.51 -11.11 2.36
C TRP A 93 -7.46 -10.48 3.29
N LEU A 94 -7.80 -9.39 4.00
CA LEU A 94 -6.87 -8.72 4.92
C LEU A 94 -6.43 -9.62 6.07
N ARG A 95 -7.37 -10.40 6.65
CA ARG A 95 -7.05 -11.38 7.70
C ARG A 95 -6.17 -12.50 7.18
N ALA A 96 -6.47 -13.03 5.99
CA ALA A 96 -5.64 -14.06 5.36
C ALA A 96 -4.22 -13.52 5.09
N ALA A 97 -4.11 -12.30 4.55
CA ALA A 97 -2.82 -11.65 4.28
C ALA A 97 -2.02 -11.33 5.56
N GLU A 98 -2.68 -10.97 6.67
CA GLU A 98 -2.01 -10.84 7.97
C GLU A 98 -1.40 -12.17 8.43
N GLN A 99 -2.16 -13.25 8.33
CA GLN A 99 -1.75 -14.57 8.83
C GLN A 99 -0.67 -15.21 7.94
N THR A 100 -0.77 -15.05 6.62
CA THR A 100 0.06 -15.79 5.66
C THR A 100 1.12 -14.93 5.00
N GLY A 101 0.95 -13.60 4.98
CA GLY A 101 1.83 -12.67 4.29
C GLY A 101 3.09 -12.34 5.09
N TYR A 102 4.23 -12.51 4.44
CA TYR A 102 5.55 -12.23 4.96
C TYR A 102 6.36 -11.40 3.97
N MET A 103 7.02 -10.34 4.44
CA MET A 103 7.97 -9.57 3.64
C MET A 103 9.40 -9.81 4.13
N ALA A 104 10.28 -10.19 3.19
CA ALA A 104 11.71 -10.35 3.46
C ALA A 104 12.27 -9.09 4.16
N HIS A 105 13.02 -9.31 5.25
CA HIS A 105 13.61 -8.26 6.10
C HIS A 105 12.64 -7.31 6.82
N ARG A 106 11.32 -7.50 6.68
CA ARG A 106 10.30 -6.68 7.39
C ARG A 106 9.44 -7.49 8.34
N GLY A 107 9.23 -8.78 8.07
CA GLY A 107 8.41 -9.64 8.90
C GLY A 107 6.94 -9.65 8.44
N ARG A 108 6.07 -10.05 9.37
CA ARG A 108 4.62 -10.12 9.16
C ARG A 108 4.00 -8.73 9.13
N GLY A 109 2.88 -8.63 8.44
CA GLY A 109 2.04 -7.45 8.50
C GLY A 109 1.40 -7.29 9.87
N ARG A 110 1.01 -6.06 10.22
CA ARG A 110 0.20 -5.80 11.42
C ARG A 110 -1.18 -5.32 11.00
N LEU A 111 -2.21 -6.07 11.37
CA LEU A 111 -3.58 -5.61 11.20
C LEU A 111 -3.95 -4.63 12.32
N SER A 112 -4.38 -3.43 11.94
CA SER A 112 -4.88 -2.40 12.82
C SER A 112 -6.40 -2.31 12.68
N ASN A 113 -7.09 -2.31 13.81
CA ASN A 113 -8.56 -2.17 13.91
C ASN A 113 -9.33 -3.14 12.97
N GLY A 114 -8.77 -4.32 12.72
CA GLY A 114 -9.36 -5.36 11.88
C GLY A 114 -9.53 -5.01 10.39
N SER A 115 -9.09 -3.84 9.93
CA SER A 115 -9.48 -3.29 8.62
C SER A 115 -8.34 -2.64 7.84
N THR A 116 -7.16 -2.47 8.44
CA THR A 116 -5.97 -1.92 7.78
C THR A 116 -4.73 -2.73 8.12
N LEU A 117 -4.11 -3.35 7.13
CA LEU A 117 -2.91 -4.15 7.23
C LEU A 117 -1.68 -3.30 6.85
N TYR A 118 -0.69 -3.25 7.73
CA TYR A 118 0.54 -2.48 7.53
C TYR A 118 1.76 -3.38 7.37
N TYR A 119 2.62 -3.07 6.40
CA TYR A 119 4.00 -3.57 6.32
C TYR A 119 4.98 -2.40 6.34
N GLY A 120 6.05 -2.52 7.15
CA GLY A 120 7.09 -1.50 7.20
C GLY A 120 6.62 -0.14 7.74
N GLU A 121 5.61 -0.08 8.61
CA GLU A 121 5.07 1.19 9.12
C GLU A 121 6.14 2.11 9.76
N LYS A 122 7.07 1.53 10.54
CA LYS A 122 8.16 2.26 11.20
C LYS A 122 9.35 2.56 10.27
N SER A 123 9.27 2.16 9.00
CA SER A 123 10.34 2.37 8.02
C SER A 123 10.49 3.86 7.68
N ARG A 124 11.73 4.34 7.59
CA ARG A 124 12.05 5.70 7.12
C ARG A 124 12.06 5.83 5.59
N ARG A 125 11.90 4.72 4.86
CA ARG A 125 11.98 4.64 3.40
C ARG A 125 10.61 4.49 2.76
N TRP A 126 9.85 3.50 3.19
CA TRP A 126 8.55 3.20 2.59
C TRP A 126 7.61 2.51 3.57
N THR A 127 6.30 2.63 3.39
CA THR A 127 5.28 1.88 4.12
C THR A 127 4.25 1.35 3.14
N LEU A 128 3.90 0.06 3.24
CA LEU A 128 2.83 -0.54 2.45
C LEU A 128 1.59 -0.72 3.34
N LYS A 129 0.42 -0.31 2.85
CA LYS A 129 -0.85 -0.38 3.57
C LYS A 129 -1.88 -1.06 2.68
N ALA A 130 -2.60 -2.03 3.18
CA ALA A 130 -3.78 -2.58 2.50
C ALA A 130 -4.99 -2.40 3.42
N TYR A 131 -6.12 -1.90 2.93
CA TYR A 131 -7.29 -1.66 3.79
C TYR A 131 -8.63 -1.73 3.09
N ALA A 132 -9.67 -1.95 3.89
CA ALA A 132 -11.06 -1.89 3.46
C ALA A 132 -11.48 -0.43 3.26
N LYS A 133 -11.54 0.00 2.00
CA LYS A 133 -11.78 1.41 1.66
C LYS A 133 -13.17 1.89 2.08
N GLY A 134 -14.19 1.03 1.98
CA GLY A 134 -15.55 1.34 2.42
C GLY A 134 -15.63 1.72 3.90
N LEU A 135 -14.94 0.97 4.77
CA LEU A 135 -14.86 1.29 6.20
C LEU A 135 -14.15 2.62 6.46
N GLU A 136 -13.07 2.92 5.73
CA GLU A 136 -12.38 4.20 5.84
C GLU A 136 -13.28 5.37 5.39
N VAL A 137 -14.01 5.21 4.28
CA VAL A 137 -14.93 6.22 3.75
C VAL A 137 -16.04 6.50 4.75
N ARG A 138 -16.68 5.45 5.29
CA ARG A 138 -17.75 5.57 6.29
C ARG A 138 -17.27 6.25 7.57
N ALA A 139 -16.06 5.91 8.05
CA ALA A 139 -15.46 6.55 9.22
C ALA A 139 -15.12 8.04 9.00
N ASN A 140 -14.94 8.46 7.74
CA ASN A 140 -14.56 9.83 7.38
C ASN A 140 -15.58 10.54 6.48
N LEU A 141 -16.84 10.09 6.51
CA LEU A 141 -17.86 10.51 5.55
C LEU A 141 -18.12 12.02 5.61
N ASN A 142 -18.13 12.57 6.82
CA ASN A 142 -18.29 14.01 7.08
C ASN A 142 -17.18 14.86 6.44
N LYS A 143 -16.02 14.26 6.17
CA LYS A 143 -14.86 14.90 5.54
C LYS A 143 -14.82 14.65 4.04
N GLN A 144 -15.84 14.03 3.45
CA GLN A 144 -15.90 13.68 2.02
C GLN A 144 -17.27 14.06 1.43
N PRO A 145 -17.66 15.35 1.49
CA PRO A 145 -19.02 15.79 1.14
C PRO A 145 -19.39 15.46 -0.31
N ALA A 146 -18.41 15.44 -1.23
CA ALA A 146 -18.62 15.13 -2.65
C ALA A 146 -19.18 13.71 -2.90
N ILE A 147 -18.88 12.74 -2.03
CA ILE A 147 -19.33 11.35 -2.18
C ILE A 147 -20.27 10.88 -1.05
N ARG A 148 -20.51 11.72 -0.04
CA ARG A 148 -21.26 11.34 1.17
C ARG A 148 -22.65 10.82 0.83
N ASP A 149 -23.32 11.53 -0.08
CA ASP A 149 -24.72 11.32 -0.42
C ASP A 149 -24.87 10.58 -1.77
N LEU A 150 -23.82 9.92 -2.25
CA LEU A 150 -23.79 9.16 -3.51
C LEU A 150 -23.77 7.65 -3.26
N PRO A 151 -24.93 6.94 -3.35
CA PRO A 151 -25.00 5.51 -3.08
C PRO A 151 -24.05 4.67 -3.95
N HIS A 152 -23.90 5.02 -5.23
CA HIS A 152 -22.99 4.33 -6.15
C HIS A 152 -21.53 4.45 -5.71
N ALA A 153 -21.12 5.59 -5.13
CA ALA A 153 -19.77 5.79 -4.60
C ALA A 153 -19.54 4.98 -3.31
N LEU A 154 -20.54 4.88 -2.44
CA LEU A 154 -20.44 4.06 -1.22
C LEU A 154 -20.38 2.56 -1.57
N ASN A 155 -21.20 2.12 -2.51
CA ASN A 155 -21.18 0.73 -3.00
C ASN A 155 -19.85 0.38 -3.68
N TYR A 156 -19.29 1.32 -4.45
CA TYR A 156 -17.95 1.19 -5.02
C TYR A 156 -16.89 1.03 -3.90
N ALA A 157 -16.95 1.89 -2.87
CA ALA A 157 -16.00 1.84 -1.76
C ALA A 157 -16.08 0.55 -0.92
N ASP A 158 -17.29 0.03 -0.67
CA ASP A 158 -17.50 -1.17 0.17
C ASP A 158 -16.81 -2.41 -0.39
N ASN A 159 -16.71 -2.52 -1.71
CA ASN A 159 -16.10 -3.65 -2.39
C ASN A 159 -14.59 -3.49 -2.57
N ALA A 160 -14.05 -2.31 -2.23
CA ALA A 160 -12.70 -1.93 -2.54
C ALA A 160 -11.69 -2.29 -1.44
N LEU A 161 -10.74 -3.16 -1.81
CA LEU A 161 -9.44 -3.28 -1.17
C LEU A 161 -8.52 -2.23 -1.79
N ARG A 162 -8.04 -1.27 -0.99
CA ARG A 162 -7.00 -0.35 -1.44
C ARG A 162 -5.64 -0.79 -0.94
N VAL A 163 -4.65 -0.75 -1.82
CA VAL A 163 -3.23 -0.91 -1.49
C VAL A 163 -2.52 0.42 -1.73
N GLU A 164 -1.82 0.93 -0.72
CA GLU A 164 -1.04 2.17 -0.79
C GLU A 164 0.43 1.88 -0.48
N LEU A 165 1.33 2.36 -1.34
CA LEU A 165 2.77 2.39 -1.12
C LEU A 165 3.20 3.84 -0.87
N GLU A 166 3.43 4.16 0.40
CA GLU A 166 4.01 5.43 0.83
C GLU A 166 5.52 5.38 0.61
N LEU A 167 6.05 6.20 -0.30
CA LEU A 167 7.48 6.43 -0.52
C LEU A 167 7.91 7.69 0.22
N LYS A 168 8.88 7.59 1.12
CA LYS A 168 9.42 8.70 1.94
C LYS A 168 10.71 9.21 1.32
N SER A 169 11.17 10.39 1.76
CA SER A 169 12.29 11.12 1.14
C SER A 169 13.56 10.29 0.92
N MET A 170 13.91 9.37 1.83
CA MET A 170 15.08 8.51 1.66
C MET A 170 14.93 7.54 0.48
N GLU A 171 13.73 7.04 0.25
CA GLU A 171 13.45 6.11 -0.84
C GLU A 171 13.32 6.84 -2.17
N LEU A 172 12.63 7.99 -2.17
CA LEU A 172 12.53 8.85 -3.35
C LEU A 172 13.92 9.22 -3.87
N LYS A 173 14.81 9.69 -2.99
CA LYS A 173 16.21 9.98 -3.34
C LYS A 173 16.98 8.76 -3.87
N ARG A 174 16.81 7.60 -3.22
CA ARG A 174 17.45 6.35 -3.65
C ARG A 174 17.04 5.97 -5.07
N MET A 175 15.79 6.27 -5.44
CA MET A 175 15.22 5.97 -6.75
C MET A 175 15.43 7.10 -7.77
N GLY A 176 15.98 8.25 -7.37
CA GLY A 176 16.08 9.44 -8.21
C GLY A 176 14.75 10.15 -8.47
N LEU A 177 13.72 9.90 -7.65
CA LEU A 177 12.35 10.41 -7.79
C LEU A 177 12.00 11.53 -6.80
N ASP A 178 13.00 12.18 -6.20
CA ASP A 178 12.79 13.27 -5.23
C ASP A 178 12.54 14.65 -5.88
N MET A 179 12.60 14.74 -7.20
CA MET A 179 12.18 15.89 -7.99
C MET A 179 11.01 15.50 -8.89
N LEU A 180 10.02 16.37 -9.02
CA LEU A 180 8.85 16.13 -9.87
C LEU A 180 9.26 15.89 -11.34
N SER A 181 10.26 16.63 -11.83
CA SER A 181 10.84 16.45 -13.17
C SER A 181 11.41 15.04 -13.45
N SER A 182 11.76 14.29 -12.40
CA SER A 182 12.23 12.90 -12.54
C SER A 182 11.11 11.88 -12.70
N TRP A 183 9.86 12.28 -12.50
CA TRP A 183 8.71 11.39 -12.68
C TRP A 183 8.32 11.31 -14.15
N PRO A 184 8.07 10.11 -14.69
CA PRO A 184 7.64 9.95 -16.05
C PRO A 184 6.30 10.66 -16.24
N THR A 185 6.21 11.48 -17.27
CA THR A 185 4.94 11.95 -17.80
C THR A 185 4.28 10.79 -18.53
N ASP A 186 3.01 10.54 -18.27
CA ASP A 186 2.26 9.50 -18.96
C ASP A 186 2.05 9.93 -20.42
N ASP A 187 2.97 9.54 -21.29
CA ASP A 187 2.95 9.80 -22.72
C ASP A 187 2.21 8.70 -23.49
N GLY A 188 1.54 7.78 -22.78
CA GLY A 188 0.81 6.65 -23.34
C GLY A 188 1.70 5.56 -23.95
N GLN A 189 3.03 5.64 -23.83
CA GLN A 189 3.94 4.64 -24.40
C GLN A 189 4.24 3.47 -23.45
N LEU A 190 3.99 3.65 -22.15
CA LEU A 190 4.20 2.60 -21.16
C LEU A 190 3.00 1.67 -21.10
N SER A 191 3.24 0.35 -21.15
CA SER A 191 2.18 -0.66 -20.95
C SER A 191 1.61 -0.67 -19.54
N GLU A 192 2.29 -0.03 -18.58
CA GLU A 192 1.93 -0.01 -17.16
C GLU A 192 2.47 1.26 -16.49
N SER A 193 1.64 1.90 -15.65
CA SER A 193 2.03 3.10 -14.90
C SER A 193 3.18 2.81 -13.92
N LEU A 194 3.97 3.83 -13.58
CA LEU A 194 5.01 3.69 -12.56
C LEU A 194 4.42 3.27 -11.20
N THR A 195 3.23 3.78 -10.86
CA THR A 195 2.45 3.37 -9.67
C THR A 195 2.26 1.87 -9.64
N ALA A 196 1.70 1.30 -10.72
CA ALA A 196 1.39 -0.11 -10.81
C ALA A 196 2.66 -0.97 -10.73
N ARG A 197 3.72 -0.63 -11.48
CA ARG A 197 5.01 -1.33 -11.43
C ARG A 197 5.61 -1.38 -10.02
N LEU A 198 5.64 -0.26 -9.32
CA LEU A 198 6.26 -0.18 -7.98
C LEU A 198 5.44 -0.91 -6.91
N LEU A 199 4.10 -0.84 -7.00
CA LEU A 199 3.22 -1.60 -6.12
C LEU A 199 3.30 -3.10 -6.40
N HIS A 200 3.31 -3.52 -7.67
CA HIS A 200 3.49 -4.91 -8.05
C HIS A 200 4.85 -5.45 -7.63
N ASP A 201 5.95 -4.70 -7.78
CA ASP A 201 7.25 -5.09 -7.23
C ASP A 201 7.17 -5.34 -5.71
N LYS A 202 6.54 -4.42 -4.96
CA LYS A 202 6.43 -4.58 -3.51
C LYS A 202 5.53 -5.73 -3.11
N LEU A 203 4.41 -5.93 -3.80
CA LEU A 203 3.50 -7.04 -3.56
C LEU A 203 4.11 -8.38 -3.98
N GLY A 204 4.83 -8.44 -5.10
CA GLY A 204 5.53 -9.64 -5.58
C GLY A 204 6.67 -10.08 -4.67
N ASN A 205 7.29 -9.14 -3.97
CA ASN A 205 8.26 -9.42 -2.90
C ASN A 205 7.60 -9.93 -1.59
N MET A 206 6.27 -10.00 -1.53
CA MET A 206 5.54 -10.59 -0.40
C MET A 206 5.39 -12.09 -0.63
N THR A 207 5.99 -12.88 0.25
CA THR A 207 5.74 -14.30 0.34
C THR A 207 4.39 -14.51 1.02
N MET A 208 3.45 -15.16 0.36
CA MET A 208 2.26 -15.67 1.04
C MET A 208 2.45 -17.16 1.31
N THR A 209 2.58 -17.54 2.57
CA THR A 209 2.52 -18.94 2.96
C THR A 209 1.06 -19.38 2.87
N THR A 210 0.63 -19.82 1.70
CA THR A 210 -0.68 -20.44 1.55
C THR A 210 -0.65 -21.74 2.33
N THR A 211 -1.38 -21.81 3.45
CA THR A 211 -1.64 -23.06 4.16
C THR A 211 -2.65 -23.88 3.36
N ALA A 212 -2.26 -24.23 2.14
CA ALA A 212 -2.92 -25.18 1.28
C ALA A 212 -1.79 -26.03 0.71
N SER A 213 -1.23 -26.89 1.58
CA SER A 213 -0.22 -27.92 1.29
C SER A 213 0.96 -27.43 0.47
N LEU A 214 2.16 -27.38 1.06
CA LEU A 214 3.37 -27.19 0.26
C LEU A 214 3.35 -28.09 -0.97
N SER A 215 3.57 -27.50 -2.15
CA SER A 215 3.51 -28.25 -3.41
C SER A 215 4.37 -29.52 -3.24
N PRO A 216 3.86 -30.71 -3.62
CA PRO A 216 4.62 -31.95 -3.53
C PRO A 216 6.01 -31.85 -4.19
N GLU A 217 6.15 -30.99 -5.20
CA GLU A 217 7.41 -30.72 -5.89
C GLU A 217 8.40 -30.00 -4.97
N VAL A 218 7.98 -28.98 -4.21
CA VAL A 218 8.85 -28.29 -3.24
C VAL A 218 9.37 -29.29 -2.20
N MET A 219 8.51 -30.18 -1.71
CA MET A 219 8.88 -31.20 -0.72
C MET A 219 9.93 -32.18 -1.24
N GLN A 220 9.93 -32.50 -2.54
CA GLN A 220 10.92 -33.38 -3.15
C GLN A 220 12.33 -32.76 -3.19
N HIS A 221 12.43 -31.43 -3.32
CA HIS A 221 13.71 -30.72 -3.34
C HIS A 221 14.33 -30.52 -1.95
N LEU A 222 13.54 -30.73 -0.89
CA LEU A 222 14.01 -30.59 0.48
C LEU A 222 14.72 -31.85 0.97
N ARG A 223 15.89 -31.65 1.61
CA ARG A 223 16.57 -32.73 2.33
C ARG A 223 15.68 -33.31 3.43
N PRO A 224 15.80 -34.61 3.80
CA PRO A 224 14.88 -35.27 4.72
C PRO A 224 14.66 -34.53 6.04
N ALA A 225 15.71 -33.95 6.61
CA ALA A 225 15.63 -33.20 7.85
C ALA A 225 14.78 -31.92 7.75
N LEU A 226 14.80 -31.24 6.59
CA LEU A 226 13.92 -30.09 6.34
C LEU A 226 12.49 -30.53 6.11
N ARG A 227 12.25 -31.64 5.39
CA ARG A 227 10.89 -32.19 5.21
C ARG A 227 10.22 -32.50 6.54
N MET A 228 10.94 -33.15 7.45
CA MET A 228 10.43 -33.46 8.79
C MET A 228 10.13 -32.19 9.59
N ALA A 229 11.03 -31.19 9.53
CA ALA A 229 10.80 -29.91 10.20
C ALA A 229 9.57 -29.19 9.64
N VAL A 230 9.42 -29.17 8.31
CA VAL A 230 8.27 -28.60 7.62
C VAL A 230 6.97 -29.31 8.00
N GLN A 231 6.93 -30.64 8.00
CA GLN A 231 5.73 -31.38 8.41
C GLN A 231 5.35 -31.12 9.88
N ALA A 232 6.35 -31.11 10.77
CA ALA A 232 6.12 -30.76 12.18
C ALA A 232 5.56 -29.34 12.31
N TRP A 233 6.12 -28.39 11.56
CA TRP A 233 5.62 -27.02 11.52
C TRP A 233 4.20 -26.92 10.94
N GLU A 234 3.89 -27.63 9.85
CA GLU A 234 2.55 -27.72 9.23
C GLU A 234 1.50 -28.24 10.22
N SER A 235 1.89 -29.16 11.11
CA SER A 235 1.02 -29.65 12.20
C SER A 235 0.87 -28.67 13.39
N GLY A 236 1.40 -27.45 13.25
CA GLY A 236 1.29 -26.39 14.26
C GLY A 236 2.33 -26.48 15.38
N ALA A 237 3.43 -27.21 15.20
CA ALA A 237 4.52 -27.23 16.17
C ALA A 237 5.35 -25.93 16.12
N ASP A 238 5.62 -25.34 17.30
CA ASP A 238 6.58 -24.25 17.41
C ASP A 238 8.01 -24.79 17.33
N LEU A 239 8.62 -24.68 16.15
CA LEU A 239 9.98 -25.18 15.94
C LEU A 239 11.05 -24.47 16.77
N ARG A 240 10.77 -23.30 17.36
CA ARG A 240 11.71 -22.63 18.28
C ARG A 240 11.81 -23.35 19.62
N GLN A 241 10.78 -24.10 19.99
CA GLN A 241 10.75 -24.89 21.23
C GLN A 241 11.30 -26.30 21.03
N THR A 242 11.29 -26.82 19.80
CA THR A 242 11.73 -28.18 19.50
C THR A 242 13.16 -28.25 18.95
N LEU A 243 13.59 -27.26 18.17
CA LEU A 243 14.93 -27.25 17.58
C LEU A 243 15.90 -26.40 18.40
N PRO A 244 17.18 -26.80 18.50
CA PRO A 244 18.23 -25.91 18.98
C PRO A 244 18.26 -24.62 18.17
N ARG A 245 18.47 -23.48 18.85
CA ARG A 245 18.48 -22.15 18.23
C ARG A 245 19.33 -22.07 16.94
N PRO A 246 20.57 -22.61 16.87
CA PRO A 246 21.36 -22.58 15.63
C PRO A 246 20.70 -23.34 14.47
N THR A 247 20.11 -24.51 14.77
CA THR A 247 19.40 -25.35 13.79
C THR A 247 18.15 -24.65 13.26
N PHE A 248 17.38 -24.01 14.15
CA PHE A 248 16.20 -23.25 13.75
C PHE A 248 16.53 -22.17 12.71
N TYR A 249 17.54 -21.32 12.98
CA TYR A 249 17.91 -20.26 12.05
C TYR A 249 18.52 -20.79 10.75
N LYS A 250 19.27 -21.91 10.82
CA LYS A 250 19.78 -22.60 9.64
C LYS A 250 18.63 -23.09 8.75
N TYR A 251 17.66 -23.80 9.32
CA TYR A 251 16.51 -24.35 8.58
C TYR A 251 15.65 -23.25 8.00
N ARG A 252 15.36 -22.21 8.78
CA ARG A 252 14.63 -21.04 8.32
C ARG A 252 15.30 -20.40 7.10
N LYS A 253 16.63 -20.24 7.13
CA LYS A 253 17.39 -19.69 5.99
C LYS A 253 17.28 -20.56 4.74
N GLU A 254 17.31 -21.89 4.90
CA GLU A 254 17.17 -22.84 3.79
C GLU A 254 15.75 -22.89 3.22
N LEU A 255 14.73 -22.61 4.03
CA LEU A 255 13.31 -22.72 3.68
C LEU A 255 12.69 -21.42 3.12
N LEU A 256 13.22 -20.25 3.49
CA LEU A 256 12.76 -18.96 3.00
C LEU A 256 12.74 -18.81 1.45
N PRO A 257 13.74 -19.32 0.69
CA PRO A 257 13.70 -19.29 -0.78
C PRO A 257 12.50 -20.03 -1.38
N PHE A 258 11.94 -21.00 -0.66
CA PHE A 258 10.75 -21.76 -1.06
C PHE A 258 9.45 -21.13 -0.53
N GLY A 259 9.52 -19.93 0.05
CA GLY A 259 8.37 -19.24 0.62
C GLY A 259 7.90 -19.76 1.98
N ILE A 260 8.71 -20.60 2.64
CA ILE A 260 8.39 -21.21 3.93
C ILE A 260 9.12 -20.44 5.03
N ASP A 261 8.37 -19.69 5.85
CA ASP A 261 8.91 -19.13 7.08
C ASP A 261 8.46 -19.91 8.32
N ILE A 262 9.28 -20.87 8.76
CA ILE A 262 9.03 -21.67 9.97
C ILE A 262 9.00 -20.88 11.28
N ALA A 263 9.30 -19.57 11.24
CA ALA A 263 9.07 -18.67 12.37
C ALA A 263 7.61 -18.27 12.56
N THR A 264 6.77 -18.50 11.54
CA THR A 264 5.35 -18.18 11.52
C THR A 264 4.60 -19.31 12.20
N LEU A 265 4.04 -19.10 13.38
CA LEU A 265 3.20 -20.12 14.00
C LEU A 265 1.95 -20.35 13.14
N LEU A 266 1.76 -21.59 12.70
CA LEU A 266 0.51 -22.04 12.11
C LEU A 266 -0.48 -22.31 13.25
N PRO A 267 -1.75 -21.88 13.12
CA PRO A 267 -2.78 -22.25 14.08
C PRO A 267 -2.83 -23.78 14.21
N LYS A 268 -2.89 -24.30 15.44
CA LYS A 268 -3.20 -25.71 15.66
C LYS A 268 -4.66 -25.94 15.32
N ASP A 269 -4.96 -26.29 14.07
CA ASP A 269 -6.27 -26.82 13.73
C ASP A 269 -6.38 -28.24 14.28
N VAL A 270 -6.96 -28.37 15.48
CA VAL A 270 -7.39 -29.66 16.07
C VAL A 270 -8.71 -30.16 15.47
N SER A 271 -9.07 -29.67 14.28
CA SER A 271 -10.35 -29.97 13.65
C SER A 271 -10.16 -31.05 12.59
N ASN A 272 -10.88 -32.17 12.71
CA ASN A 272 -11.01 -33.20 11.66
C ASN A 272 -11.79 -32.72 10.42
N VAL A 273 -12.03 -31.41 10.29
CA VAL A 273 -12.74 -30.78 9.18
C VAL A 273 -11.71 -30.32 8.16
N VAL A 274 -11.80 -30.85 6.94
CA VAL A 274 -11.01 -30.36 5.80
C VAL A 274 -11.34 -28.88 5.59
N PRO A 275 -10.37 -27.95 5.67
CA PRO A 275 -10.62 -26.54 5.44
C PRO A 275 -11.09 -26.34 3.99
N LEU A 276 -12.30 -25.81 3.81
CA LEU A 276 -12.75 -25.39 2.49
C LEU A 276 -12.11 -24.04 2.16
N HIS A 277 -11.10 -24.06 1.29
CA HIS A 277 -10.48 -22.85 0.78
C HIS A 277 -11.33 -22.26 -0.34
N ARG A 278 -11.71 -20.99 -0.22
CA ARG A 278 -12.34 -20.21 -1.29
C ARG A 278 -11.31 -19.24 -1.86
N VAL A 279 -11.09 -19.30 -3.16
CA VAL A 279 -10.26 -18.31 -3.87
C VAL A 279 -11.02 -16.98 -3.92
N LEU A 280 -10.39 -15.93 -3.42
CA LEU A 280 -10.86 -14.56 -3.55
C LEU A 280 -10.22 -13.95 -4.80
N GLU A 281 -11.04 -13.50 -5.74
CA GLU A 281 -10.57 -12.84 -6.95
C GLU A 281 -10.61 -11.32 -6.73
N ALA A 282 -9.43 -10.69 -6.75
CA ALA A 282 -9.29 -9.24 -6.62
C ALA A 282 -9.06 -8.64 -8.01
N LYS A 283 -10.02 -7.84 -8.51
CA LYS A 283 -9.96 -7.23 -9.85
C LYS A 283 -9.45 -5.80 -9.75
N PRO A 284 -8.37 -5.41 -10.45
CA PRO A 284 -7.94 -4.02 -10.50
C PRO A 284 -9.07 -3.11 -10.98
N VAL A 285 -9.25 -1.97 -10.31
CA VAL A 285 -10.26 -0.97 -10.68
C VAL A 285 -9.68 0.44 -10.63
N GLY A 286 -10.07 1.26 -11.60
CA GLY A 286 -9.67 2.66 -11.73
C GLY A 286 -10.80 3.62 -11.34
N VAL A 287 -10.89 4.77 -12.02
CA VAL A 287 -12.06 5.65 -11.91
C VAL A 287 -13.24 4.97 -12.61
N PRO A 288 -14.41 4.80 -11.98
CA PRO A 288 -15.56 4.18 -12.64
C PRO A 288 -16.18 5.13 -13.68
N ASP A 289 -16.75 4.59 -14.76
CA ASP A 289 -17.29 5.38 -15.88
C ASP A 289 -18.33 6.42 -15.44
N TRP A 290 -19.19 6.06 -14.48
CA TRP A 290 -20.22 6.97 -13.94
C TRP A 290 -19.65 8.13 -13.12
N ALA A 291 -18.37 8.07 -12.72
CA ALA A 291 -17.67 9.14 -12.01
C ALA A 291 -16.89 10.08 -12.95
N ILE A 292 -16.82 9.76 -14.25
CA ILE A 292 -16.15 10.65 -15.21
C ILE A 292 -16.97 11.94 -15.33
N GLY A 293 -16.35 13.07 -15.01
CA GLY A 293 -16.99 14.39 -15.03
C GLY A 293 -17.82 14.72 -13.78
N THR A 294 -17.86 13.85 -12.78
CA THR A 294 -18.36 14.25 -11.45
C THR A 294 -17.28 15.07 -10.73
N PRO A 295 -17.67 16.10 -9.92
CA PRO A 295 -16.72 16.90 -9.15
C PRO A 295 -15.81 16.10 -8.23
#